data_AF-A0AAD8ACT8-F1
#
_entry.id   AF-A0AAD8ACT8-F1
#
_cell.length_a   1.000
_cell.length_b   1.000
_cell.length_c   1.000
_cell.angle_alpha   90.00
_cell.angle_beta   90.00
_cell.angle_gamma   90.00
#
_symmetry.space_group_name_H-M   'P 1'
#
loop_
_entity.id
_entity.type
_entity.pdbx_description
1 polymer ?
#
loop_
_entity_poly.entity_id
_entity_poly.type
_entity_poly.pdbx_seq_one_letter_code
_entity_poly.pdbx_strand_id
1 'polypeptide(L)'
;MKHDVNLFLVPPKPTNLTVEEEQVIGASGNISRLYNVFVSWATPDLELLPSRYEVELVRTKPDATFLERQNTTGNTTSVTFLSMELGSEYEVNVKAVSKAGSSDFANVMRISSPENRSKTHTENEGVEWDVEYLWIIVLLPILLIIISSGIYLYVYHQQGKRNRHERRCLYIEKYSVVISNLPRLVFSLLNYQTRQRKPSIRTECSGSVECGLDYNAEWEIPKENLLLGEVLGEGAFGIVRKGALQENDTWRDVAVKMLRDEPSTEELRQFKQEINVMQSVGQHPHIVSLIGCCTRSGRLRLVVEYCAEGDLLNFLRKRWNDLVTSPERREANKISSRLIQPVKYAELLSQDSK
;
A
#
# COMPACT_ATOMS: atom_id res chain seq x y z
N MET A 1 -81.08 -13.16 45.93
CA MET A 1 -80.61 -11.85 45.39
C MET A 1 -79.24 -11.51 45.97
N LYS A 2 -78.18 -12.21 45.56
CA LYS A 2 -76.79 -11.99 46.01
C LYS A 2 -75.82 -11.87 44.83
N HIS A 3 -76.31 -11.46 43.66
CA HIS A 3 -75.54 -11.52 42.41
C HIS A 3 -75.25 -10.18 41.72
N ASP A 4 -75.64 -9.02 42.26
CA ASP A 4 -75.46 -7.73 41.57
C ASP A 4 -74.64 -6.67 42.34
N VAL A 5 -74.05 -7.00 43.50
CA VAL A 5 -73.24 -6.02 44.25
C VAL A 5 -71.89 -5.73 43.53
N ASN A 6 -71.41 -6.67 42.72
CA ASN A 6 -70.10 -6.58 42.07
C ASN A 6 -70.09 -5.77 40.75
N LEU A 7 -71.24 -5.28 40.29
CA LEU A 7 -71.32 -4.50 39.04
C LEU A 7 -70.97 -3.02 39.22
N PHE A 8 -70.88 -2.53 40.46
CA PHE A 8 -70.74 -1.09 40.78
C PHE A 8 -69.44 -0.70 41.48
N LEU A 9 -68.50 -1.62 41.68
CA LEU A 9 -67.19 -1.34 42.27
C LEU A 9 -66.07 -1.50 41.25
N VAL A 10 -65.06 -0.62 41.35
CA VAL A 10 -63.83 -0.74 40.58
C VAL A 10 -63.02 -1.90 41.16
N PRO A 11 -62.60 -2.88 40.34
CA PRO A 11 -61.86 -4.04 40.83
C PRO A 11 -60.48 -3.63 41.35
N PRO A 12 -59.90 -4.38 42.31
CA PRO A 12 -58.56 -4.11 42.80
C PRO A 12 -57.51 -4.36 41.70
N LYS A 13 -56.36 -3.69 41.84
CA LYS A 13 -55.20 -3.88 40.96
C LYS A 13 -54.74 -5.35 41.01
N PRO A 14 -54.49 -6.01 39.85
CA PRO A 14 -53.96 -7.37 39.81
C PRO A 14 -52.64 -7.48 40.58
N THR A 15 -52.44 -8.57 41.32
CA THR A 15 -51.23 -8.81 42.12
C THR A 15 -50.48 -10.04 41.64
N ASN A 16 -49.22 -10.17 42.05
CA ASN A 16 -48.34 -11.30 41.71
C ASN A 16 -48.21 -11.54 40.20
N LEU A 17 -48.03 -10.46 39.43
CA LEU A 17 -47.85 -10.52 37.99
C LEU A 17 -46.50 -11.18 37.66
N THR A 18 -46.55 -12.31 36.97
CA THR A 18 -45.39 -13.07 36.51
C THR A 18 -45.40 -13.15 34.98
N VAL A 19 -44.20 -13.11 34.40
CA VAL A 19 -44.01 -13.16 32.95
C VAL A 19 -42.94 -14.21 32.66
N GLU A 20 -43.21 -15.16 31.79
CA GLU A 20 -42.25 -16.17 31.33
C GLU A 20 -42.12 -16.07 29.81
N GLU A 21 -40.92 -16.30 29.31
CA GLU A 21 -40.58 -16.13 27.91
C GLU A 21 -39.98 -17.43 27.38
N GLU A 22 -40.49 -17.89 26.24
CA GLU A 22 -39.96 -19.07 25.56
C GLU A 22 -39.62 -18.71 24.11
N GLN A 23 -38.37 -18.92 23.72
CA GLN A 23 -37.93 -18.60 22.36
C GLN A 23 -38.48 -19.61 21.34
N VAL A 24 -39.06 -19.11 20.25
CA VAL A 24 -39.60 -19.96 19.18
C VAL A 24 -38.45 -20.49 18.32
N ILE A 25 -38.28 -21.82 18.29
CA ILE A 25 -37.27 -22.49 17.47
C ILE A 25 -37.86 -22.77 16.08
N GLY A 26 -37.22 -22.30 15.02
CA GLY A 26 -37.67 -22.53 13.65
C GLY A 26 -37.50 -24.00 13.23
N ALA A 27 -38.35 -24.47 12.31
CA ALA A 27 -38.34 -25.85 11.80
C ALA A 27 -37.01 -26.32 11.15
N SER A 28 -36.10 -25.38 10.85
CA SER A 28 -34.76 -25.64 10.31
C SER A 28 -33.64 -25.62 11.36
N GLY A 29 -33.96 -25.55 12.67
CA GLY A 29 -32.98 -25.42 13.75
C GLY A 29 -32.35 -24.02 13.88
N ASN A 30 -32.84 -23.03 13.12
CA ASN A 30 -32.42 -21.64 13.27
C ASN A 30 -33.21 -20.98 14.40
N ILE A 31 -32.48 -20.33 15.31
CA ILE A 31 -33.03 -19.56 16.42
C ILE A 31 -33.74 -18.34 15.83
N SER A 32 -35.07 -18.25 16.00
CA SER A 32 -35.84 -17.09 15.55
C SER A 32 -35.83 -16.00 16.64
N ARG A 33 -35.99 -14.73 16.23
CA ARG A 33 -36.11 -13.59 17.16
C ARG A 33 -37.51 -13.48 17.79
N LEU A 34 -38.34 -14.51 17.62
CA LEU A 34 -39.72 -14.53 18.08
C LEU A 34 -39.81 -15.28 19.41
N TYR A 35 -40.64 -14.78 20.31
CA TYR A 35 -40.83 -15.32 21.65
C TYR A 35 -42.32 -15.55 21.92
N ASN A 36 -42.62 -16.62 22.65
CA ASN A 36 -43.90 -16.82 23.31
C ASN A 36 -43.82 -16.20 24.70
N VAL A 37 -44.72 -15.28 25.02
CA VAL A 37 -44.76 -14.59 26.30
C VAL A 37 -45.97 -15.07 27.09
N PHE A 38 -45.72 -15.74 28.19
CA PHE A 38 -46.72 -16.22 29.13
C PHE A 38 -46.84 -15.22 30.28
N VAL A 39 -48.00 -14.62 30.42
CA VAL A 39 -48.29 -13.65 31.48
C VAL A 39 -49.31 -14.28 32.41
N SER A 40 -49.06 -14.26 33.73
CA SER A 40 -49.97 -14.79 34.74
C SER A 40 -50.03 -13.89 35.96
N TRP A 41 -51.15 -13.92 36.68
CA TRP A 41 -51.38 -13.10 37.88
C TRP A 41 -52.17 -13.89 38.94
N ALA A 42 -52.27 -13.34 40.15
CA ALA A 42 -52.98 -13.97 41.25
C ALA A 42 -54.48 -14.13 40.94
N THR A 43 -55.07 -15.23 41.44
CA THR A 43 -56.51 -15.46 41.39
C THR A 43 -57.24 -14.37 42.19
N PRO A 44 -58.24 -13.69 41.61
CA PRO A 44 -59.00 -12.66 42.32
C PRO A 44 -59.84 -13.26 43.44
N ASP A 45 -60.05 -12.48 44.50
CA ASP A 45 -60.97 -12.85 45.59
C ASP A 45 -62.40 -13.01 45.04
N LEU A 46 -63.08 -14.07 45.46
CA LEU A 46 -64.43 -14.45 44.97
C LEU A 46 -65.48 -13.33 45.13
N GLU A 47 -65.24 -12.37 46.03
CA GLU A 47 -66.14 -11.25 46.29
C GLU A 47 -65.89 -10.03 45.39
N LEU A 48 -64.78 -9.96 44.62
CA LEU A 48 -64.40 -8.79 43.80
C LEU A 48 -63.94 -9.17 42.38
N LEU A 49 -64.63 -10.13 41.77
CA LEU A 49 -64.33 -10.61 40.41
C LEU A 49 -64.52 -9.51 39.35
N PRO A 50 -63.52 -9.20 38.53
CA PRO A 50 -63.69 -8.28 37.40
C PRO A 50 -64.54 -8.90 36.30
N SER A 51 -65.04 -8.07 35.38
CA SER A 51 -65.73 -8.55 34.17
C SER A 51 -64.74 -9.10 33.15
N ARG A 52 -63.58 -8.44 33.01
CA ARG A 52 -62.48 -8.84 32.13
C ARG A 52 -61.14 -8.30 32.62
N TYR A 53 -60.07 -8.91 32.18
CA TYR A 53 -58.72 -8.33 32.24
C TYR A 53 -58.32 -7.82 30.86
N GLU A 54 -57.62 -6.69 30.83
CA GLU A 54 -56.98 -6.14 29.63
C GLU A 54 -55.47 -6.22 29.84
N VAL A 55 -54.80 -7.00 29.00
CA VAL A 55 -53.36 -7.21 29.02
C VAL A 55 -52.76 -6.56 27.79
N GLU A 56 -51.80 -5.66 27.98
CA GLU A 56 -51.15 -4.89 26.94
C GLU A 56 -49.64 -5.18 26.97
N LEU A 57 -49.08 -5.48 25.81
CA LEU A 57 -47.66 -5.69 25.60
C LEU A 57 -47.10 -4.49 24.84
N VAL A 58 -46.15 -3.78 25.43
CA VAL A 58 -45.57 -2.56 24.87
C VAL A 58 -44.06 -2.70 24.81
N ARG A 59 -43.47 -2.53 23.63
CA ARG A 59 -42.02 -2.41 23.47
C ARG A 59 -41.62 -1.00 23.89
N THR A 60 -40.63 -0.86 24.77
CA THR A 60 -40.18 0.45 25.27
C THR A 60 -38.91 0.94 24.57
N LYS A 61 -38.09 0.03 24.00
CA LYS A 61 -36.90 0.37 23.21
C LYS A 61 -36.85 -0.40 21.87
N PRO A 62 -36.35 0.20 20.77
CA PRO A 62 -35.73 1.53 20.67
C PRO A 62 -36.73 2.69 20.73
N ASP A 63 -37.99 2.46 20.34
CA ASP A 63 -39.10 3.40 20.47
C ASP A 63 -40.26 2.73 21.20
N ALA A 64 -41.07 3.53 21.90
CA ALA A 64 -42.27 3.06 22.58
C ALA A 64 -43.33 2.65 21.54
N THR A 65 -43.42 1.36 21.24
CA THR A 65 -44.39 0.80 20.29
C THR A 65 -45.32 -0.20 20.97
N PHE A 66 -46.61 -0.03 20.76
CA PHE A 66 -47.61 -0.99 21.20
C PHE A 66 -47.50 -2.26 20.33
N LEU A 67 -47.29 -3.42 20.96
CA LEU A 67 -47.15 -4.69 20.26
C LEU A 67 -48.51 -5.36 20.09
N GLU A 68 -49.17 -5.70 21.19
CA GLU A 68 -50.43 -6.43 21.17
C GLU A 68 -51.23 -6.18 22.44
N ARG A 69 -52.56 -6.34 22.35
CA ARG A 69 -53.46 -6.33 23.50
C ARG A 69 -54.43 -7.49 23.41
N GLN A 70 -54.63 -8.14 24.55
CA GLN A 70 -55.58 -9.22 24.68
C GLN A 70 -56.54 -8.97 25.84
N ASN A 71 -57.82 -9.18 25.56
CA ASN A 71 -58.89 -9.12 26.55
C ASN A 71 -59.27 -10.54 26.96
N THR A 72 -59.26 -10.84 28.25
CA THR A 72 -59.63 -12.15 28.78
C THR A 72 -60.78 -12.02 29.78
N THR A 73 -61.53 -13.11 29.98
CA THR A 73 -62.62 -13.14 30.96
C THR A 73 -62.09 -12.95 32.38
N GLY A 74 -62.89 -12.37 33.28
CA GLY A 74 -62.45 -12.07 34.65
C GLY A 74 -62.16 -13.27 35.55
N ASN A 75 -62.44 -14.50 35.10
CA ASN A 75 -62.06 -15.75 35.76
C ASN A 75 -60.71 -16.31 35.26
N THR A 76 -60.13 -15.73 34.22
CA THR A 76 -58.86 -16.14 33.66
C THR A 76 -57.72 -15.43 34.39
N THR A 77 -56.65 -16.16 34.72
CA THR A 77 -55.48 -15.64 35.45
C THR A 77 -54.19 -15.67 34.65
N SER A 78 -54.27 -16.00 33.35
CA SER A 78 -53.10 -16.05 32.48
C SER A 78 -53.45 -15.79 31.02
N VAL A 79 -52.50 -15.29 30.25
CA VAL A 79 -52.61 -15.10 28.81
C VAL A 79 -51.27 -15.40 28.15
N THR A 80 -51.31 -15.83 26.88
CA THR A 80 -50.10 -16.14 26.12
C THR A 80 -50.11 -15.38 24.81
N PHE A 81 -49.07 -14.58 24.59
CA PHE A 81 -48.76 -13.95 23.31
C PHE A 81 -47.83 -14.87 22.53
N LEU A 82 -48.16 -15.19 21.28
CA LEU A 82 -47.42 -16.17 20.48
C LEU A 82 -46.58 -15.47 19.42
N SER A 83 -45.33 -15.91 19.27
CA SER A 83 -44.45 -15.46 18.17
C SER A 83 -44.27 -13.93 18.10
N MET A 84 -43.97 -13.30 19.24
CA MET A 84 -43.77 -11.86 19.37
C MET A 84 -42.32 -11.45 19.18
N GLU A 85 -42.08 -10.35 18.48
CA GLU A 85 -40.77 -9.69 18.45
C GLU A 85 -40.69 -8.66 19.59
N LEU A 86 -40.01 -9.00 20.69
CA LEU A 86 -40.11 -8.22 21.93
C LEU A 86 -39.17 -6.99 21.96
N GLY A 87 -38.05 -7.03 21.25
CA GLY A 87 -37.01 -5.98 21.32
C GLY A 87 -36.07 -6.16 22.52
N SER A 88 -35.27 -5.13 22.82
CA SER A 88 -34.32 -5.12 23.95
C SER A 88 -35.00 -4.85 25.29
N GLU A 89 -36.13 -4.16 25.27
CA GLU A 89 -36.90 -3.82 26.46
C GLU A 89 -38.39 -3.74 26.13
N TYR A 90 -39.19 -4.38 26.96
CA TYR A 90 -40.64 -4.39 26.83
C TYR A 90 -41.33 -4.39 28.20
N GLU A 91 -42.56 -3.90 28.24
CA GLU A 91 -43.40 -3.80 29.43
C GLU A 91 -44.71 -4.56 29.19
N VAL A 92 -45.08 -5.38 30.18
CA VAL A 92 -46.39 -6.03 30.25
C VAL A 92 -47.26 -5.27 31.22
N ASN A 93 -48.42 -4.83 30.77
CA ASN A 93 -49.39 -4.04 31.54
C ASN A 93 -50.70 -4.83 31.68
N VAL A 94 -51.17 -5.07 32.90
CA VAL A 94 -52.42 -5.77 33.19
C VAL A 94 -53.32 -4.90 34.07
N LYS A 95 -54.58 -4.70 33.66
CA LYS A 95 -55.59 -4.06 34.50
C LYS A 95 -56.88 -4.88 34.54
N ALA A 96 -57.60 -4.76 35.64
CA ALA A 96 -58.90 -5.37 35.86
C ALA A 96 -60.00 -4.37 35.47
N VAL A 97 -61.03 -4.82 34.76
CA VAL A 97 -62.12 -3.97 34.25
C VAL A 97 -63.48 -4.50 34.68
N SER A 98 -64.31 -3.63 35.25
CA SER A 98 -65.74 -3.87 35.54
C SER A 98 -66.61 -2.80 34.87
N LYS A 99 -67.94 -2.88 35.04
CA LYS A 99 -68.84 -1.81 34.55
C LYS A 99 -68.65 -0.48 35.29
N ALA A 100 -68.10 -0.51 36.51
CA ALA A 100 -67.88 0.68 37.33
C ALA A 100 -66.60 1.44 36.96
N GLY A 101 -65.62 0.76 36.36
CA GLY A 101 -64.34 1.35 35.99
C GLY A 101 -63.23 0.32 35.82
N SER A 102 -62.02 0.81 35.63
CA SER A 102 -60.81 -0.01 35.52
C SER A 102 -59.87 0.26 36.69
N SER A 103 -59.15 -0.77 37.12
CA SER A 103 -58.05 -0.62 38.08
C SER A 103 -56.87 0.12 37.44
N ASP A 104 -55.93 0.54 38.28
CA ASP A 104 -54.58 0.88 37.83
C ASP A 104 -53.89 -0.33 37.16
N PHE A 105 -52.92 -0.06 36.30
CA PHE A 105 -52.10 -1.09 35.70
C PHE A 105 -51.14 -1.72 36.73
N ALA A 106 -51.13 -3.05 36.77
CA ALA A 106 -49.99 -3.83 37.25
C ALA A 106 -49.04 -4.02 36.08
N ASN A 107 -47.78 -3.64 36.26
CA ASN A 107 -46.81 -3.69 35.19
C ASN A 107 -45.54 -4.45 35.61
N VAL A 108 -44.93 -5.11 34.63
CA VAL A 108 -43.63 -5.76 34.75
C VAL A 108 -42.81 -5.37 33.53
N MET A 109 -41.71 -4.67 33.76
CA MET A 109 -40.71 -4.34 32.75
C MET A 109 -39.70 -5.48 32.64
N ARG A 110 -39.36 -5.85 31.41
CA ARG A 110 -38.38 -6.89 31.09
C ARG A 110 -37.31 -6.35 30.17
N ILE A 111 -36.08 -6.63 30.54
CA ILE A 111 -34.89 -6.36 29.75
C ILE A 111 -34.45 -7.72 29.24
N SER A 112 -34.46 -7.91 27.91
CA SER A 112 -33.89 -9.13 27.33
C SER A 112 -32.38 -9.06 27.53
N SER A 113 -31.86 -9.84 28.48
CA SER A 113 -30.45 -9.80 28.84
C SER A 113 -29.61 -10.41 27.71
N PRO A 114 -28.58 -9.72 27.19
CA PRO A 114 -27.58 -10.36 26.35
C PRO A 114 -26.82 -11.41 27.17
N GLU A 115 -26.56 -12.54 26.52
CA GLU A 115 -25.86 -13.72 27.03
C GLU A 115 -24.58 -13.37 27.83
N ASN A 116 -24.48 -13.94 29.03
CA ASN A 116 -23.36 -13.97 29.99
C ASN A 116 -22.04 -13.26 29.62
N ARG A 117 -21.70 -12.18 30.33
CA ARG A 117 -20.35 -12.00 30.88
C ARG A 117 -20.33 -11.26 32.21
N SER A 118 -19.62 -11.85 33.16
CA SER A 118 -19.45 -11.49 34.56
C SER A 118 -18.91 -10.07 34.80
N LYS A 119 -19.69 -9.32 35.62
CA LYS A 119 -19.32 -8.37 36.69
C LYS A 119 -18.07 -7.50 36.53
N THR A 120 -18.30 -6.19 36.49
CA THR A 120 -17.66 -5.26 37.45
C THR A 120 -18.67 -4.22 37.93
N HIS A 121 -18.84 -4.14 39.25
CA HIS A 121 -19.45 -3.03 39.97
C HIS A 121 -18.47 -1.84 39.90
N THR A 122 -18.93 -0.64 39.52
CA THR A 122 -18.84 0.64 40.26
C THR A 122 -19.04 1.82 39.32
N GLU A 123 -20.07 2.63 39.65
CA GLU A 123 -20.16 4.09 39.51
C GLU A 123 -19.35 4.77 38.40
N ASN A 124 -20.06 5.18 37.35
CA ASN A 124 -20.15 6.57 36.91
C ASN A 124 -21.19 6.64 35.78
N GLU A 125 -21.98 7.72 35.75
CA GLU A 125 -22.83 8.08 34.62
C GLU A 125 -21.99 8.03 33.33
N GLY A 126 -22.30 7.08 32.46
CA GLY A 126 -21.47 6.83 31.28
C GLY A 126 -22.21 5.96 30.28
N VAL A 127 -22.31 6.47 29.06
CA VAL A 127 -22.85 5.80 27.86
C VAL A 127 -22.33 4.36 27.78
N GLU A 128 -23.23 3.38 27.84
CA GLU A 128 -22.93 1.96 27.74
C GLU A 128 -22.53 1.62 26.29
N TRP A 129 -21.24 1.46 26.03
CA TRP A 129 -20.73 1.06 24.71
C TRP A 129 -20.87 -0.46 24.58
N ASP A 130 -21.70 -0.91 23.63
CA ASP A 130 -21.81 -2.33 23.27
C ASP A 130 -20.43 -2.93 22.97
N VAL A 131 -20.18 -4.16 23.46
CA VAL A 131 -18.89 -4.86 23.36
C VAL A 131 -18.43 -5.09 21.91
N GLU A 132 -19.35 -5.02 20.95
CA GLU A 132 -19.06 -5.02 19.51
C GLU A 132 -18.34 -3.76 19.03
N TYR A 133 -18.32 -2.67 19.79
CA TYR A 133 -17.60 -1.44 19.42
C TYR A 133 -16.23 -1.33 20.10
N LEU A 134 -15.95 -2.14 21.12
CA LEU A 134 -14.67 -2.11 21.84
C LEU A 134 -13.49 -2.53 20.94
N TRP A 135 -13.68 -3.52 20.08
CA TRP A 135 -12.62 -3.90 19.13
C TRP A 135 -12.39 -2.82 18.08
N ILE A 136 -13.42 -2.05 17.69
CA ILE A 136 -13.27 -0.90 16.77
C ILE A 136 -12.43 0.20 17.45
N ILE A 137 -12.70 0.51 18.73
CA ILE A 137 -11.96 1.53 19.48
C ILE A 137 -10.47 1.17 19.63
N VAL A 138 -10.13 -0.13 19.68
CA VAL A 138 -8.73 -0.59 19.78
C VAL A 138 -8.08 -0.76 18.40
N LEU A 139 -8.77 -1.34 17.42
CA LEU A 139 -8.20 -1.62 16.11
C LEU A 139 -8.08 -0.38 15.22
N LEU A 140 -9.00 0.57 15.33
CA LEU A 140 -8.97 1.80 14.53
C LEU A 140 -7.72 2.66 14.80
N PRO A 141 -7.30 2.96 16.05
CA PRO A 141 -6.06 3.69 16.28
C PRO A 141 -4.82 2.89 15.88
N ILE A 142 -4.82 1.56 16.06
CA ILE A 142 -3.71 0.71 15.59
C ILE A 142 -3.59 0.77 14.06
N LEU A 143 -4.71 0.71 13.34
CA LEU A 143 -4.75 0.84 11.89
C LEU A 143 -4.26 2.23 11.44
N LEU A 144 -4.68 3.29 12.13
CA LEU A 144 -4.19 4.65 11.85
C LEU A 144 -2.69 4.82 12.13
N ILE A 145 -2.16 4.17 13.16
CA ILE A 145 -0.72 4.17 13.45
C ILE A 145 0.05 3.43 12.34
N ILE A 146 -0.47 2.29 11.85
CA ILE A 146 0.13 1.54 10.75
C ILE A 146 0.11 2.37 9.45
N ILE A 147 -1.02 3.01 9.13
CA ILE A 147 -1.16 3.86 7.94
C ILE A 147 -0.23 5.07 8.03
N SER A 148 -0.20 5.77 9.17
CA SER A 148 0.69 6.92 9.36
C SER A 148 2.17 6.54 9.33
N SER A 149 2.55 5.40 9.90
CA SER A 149 3.90 4.83 9.80
C SER A 149 4.27 4.49 8.35
N GLY A 150 3.34 3.87 7.61
CA GLY A 150 3.50 3.58 6.19
C GLY A 150 3.67 4.85 5.34
N ILE A 151 2.86 5.88 5.59
CA ILE A 151 2.98 7.19 4.94
C ILE A 151 4.29 7.87 5.33
N TYR A 152 4.70 7.81 6.60
CA TYR A 152 5.96 8.37 7.08
C TYR A 152 7.15 7.70 6.38
N LEU A 153 7.18 6.37 6.32
CA LEU A 153 8.23 5.62 5.61
C LEU A 153 8.20 5.89 4.11
N TYR A 154 7.02 5.98 3.50
CA TYR A 154 6.86 6.34 2.10
C TYR A 154 7.42 7.75 1.82
N VAL A 155 7.05 8.75 2.63
CA VAL A 155 7.56 10.12 2.52
C VAL A 155 9.05 10.18 2.81
N TYR A 156 9.54 9.49 3.82
CA TYR A 156 10.98 9.41 4.14
C TYR A 156 11.77 8.82 2.96
N HIS A 157 11.27 7.72 2.40
CA HIS A 157 11.87 7.09 1.23
C HIS A 157 11.77 7.98 -0.02
N GLN A 158 10.63 8.63 -0.23
CA GLN A 158 10.39 9.55 -1.35
C GLN A 158 11.25 10.82 -1.23
N GLN A 159 11.41 11.38 -0.03
CA GLN A 159 12.33 12.48 0.27
C GLN A 159 13.78 12.05 0.03
N GLY A 160 14.18 10.84 0.43
CA GLY A 160 15.50 10.30 0.12
C GLY A 160 15.75 10.16 -1.39
N LYS A 161 14.73 9.84 -2.19
CA LYS A 161 14.81 9.86 -3.66
C LYS A 161 14.88 11.29 -4.20
N ARG A 162 14.04 12.22 -3.72
CA ARG A 162 14.00 13.63 -4.14
C ARG A 162 15.29 14.38 -3.83
N ASN A 163 15.85 14.21 -2.63
CA ASN A 163 17.12 14.83 -2.22
C ASN A 163 18.30 14.36 -3.10
N ARG A 164 18.26 13.13 -3.62
CA ARG A 164 19.25 12.64 -4.59
C ARG A 164 19.09 13.32 -5.96
N HIS A 165 17.86 13.63 -6.39
CA HIS A 165 17.61 14.40 -7.61
C HIS A 165 18.02 15.87 -7.46
N GLU A 166 17.66 16.52 -6.35
CA GLU A 166 18.02 17.92 -6.09
C GLU A 166 19.53 18.12 -6.02
N ARG A 167 20.27 17.22 -5.34
CA ARG A 167 21.75 17.25 -5.33
C ARG A 167 22.37 17.07 -6.72
N ARG A 168 21.76 16.27 -7.59
CA ARG A 168 22.22 16.10 -8.98
C ARG A 168 21.94 17.35 -9.82
N CYS A 169 20.78 18.00 -9.64
CA CYS A 169 20.46 19.26 -10.32
C CYS A 169 21.39 20.39 -9.88
N LEU A 170 21.63 20.55 -8.57
CA LEU A 170 22.58 21.54 -8.04
C LEU A 170 24.01 21.28 -8.50
N TYR A 171 24.41 20.01 -8.61
CA TYR A 171 25.69 19.64 -9.23
C TYR A 171 25.72 20.14 -10.67
N ILE A 172 24.76 19.75 -11.51
CA ILE A 172 24.72 20.13 -12.93
C ILE A 172 24.69 21.65 -13.13
N GLU A 173 23.90 22.38 -12.35
CA GLU A 173 23.80 23.85 -12.37
C GLU A 173 25.12 24.52 -11.96
N LYS A 174 25.77 24.01 -10.91
CA LYS A 174 27.07 24.50 -10.47
C LYS A 174 28.14 24.34 -11.57
N TYR A 175 28.15 23.21 -12.29
CA TYR A 175 29.11 22.99 -13.37
C TYR A 175 28.73 23.68 -14.68
N SER A 176 27.44 23.93 -14.96
CA SER A 176 27.02 24.65 -16.17
C SER A 176 27.55 26.09 -16.18
N VAL A 177 27.57 26.76 -15.02
CA VAL A 177 28.17 28.09 -14.83
C VAL A 177 29.69 28.05 -15.03
N VAL A 178 30.36 27.00 -14.55
CA VAL A 178 31.82 26.87 -14.77
C VAL A 178 32.12 26.63 -16.25
N ILE A 179 31.33 25.80 -16.93
CA ILE A 179 31.47 25.48 -18.36
C ILE A 179 31.20 26.71 -19.24
N SER A 180 30.21 27.54 -18.91
CA SER A 180 29.91 28.75 -19.67
C SER A 180 30.98 29.84 -19.54
N ASN A 181 31.71 29.85 -18.42
CA ASN A 181 32.79 30.81 -18.14
C ASN A 181 34.19 30.31 -18.54
N LEU A 182 34.30 29.09 -19.09
CA LEU A 182 35.58 28.57 -19.59
C LEU A 182 36.00 29.33 -20.86
N PRO A 183 37.28 29.75 -20.99
CA PRO A 183 37.75 30.48 -22.17
C PRO A 183 37.49 29.69 -23.45
N ARG A 184 37.04 30.35 -24.53
CA ARG A 184 36.75 29.75 -25.85
C ARG A 184 37.87 28.83 -26.37
N LEU A 185 39.12 29.10 -26.01
CA LEU A 185 40.28 28.26 -26.33
C LEU A 185 40.20 26.86 -25.69
N VAL A 186 39.71 26.73 -24.46
CA VAL A 186 39.56 25.43 -23.80
C VAL A 186 38.43 24.62 -24.45
N PHE A 187 37.31 25.28 -24.80
CA PHE A 187 36.21 24.64 -25.53
C PHE A 187 36.62 24.22 -26.95
N SER A 188 37.46 25.03 -27.61
CA SER A 188 38.06 24.70 -28.92
C SER A 188 39.02 23.52 -28.81
N LEU A 189 39.89 23.48 -27.79
CA LEU A 189 40.82 22.38 -27.56
C LEU A 189 40.10 21.06 -27.20
N LEU A 190 38.97 21.12 -26.49
CA LEU A 190 38.15 19.93 -26.21
C LEU A 190 37.43 19.40 -27.45
N ASN A 191 37.05 20.27 -28.40
CA ASN A 191 36.29 19.90 -29.60
C ASN A 191 37.15 19.66 -30.86
N TYR A 192 38.45 19.99 -30.86
CA TYR A 192 39.28 19.93 -32.07
C TYR A 192 39.53 18.49 -32.57
N GLN A 193 39.41 17.46 -31.72
CA GLN A 193 39.75 16.07 -32.10
C GLN A 193 38.56 15.14 -32.39
N THR A 194 37.30 15.55 -32.23
CA THR A 194 36.14 14.68 -32.46
C THR A 194 35.61 14.64 -33.91
N ARG A 195 36.28 15.29 -34.86
CA ARG A 195 35.98 15.15 -36.29
C ARG A 195 36.96 14.19 -36.94
N GLN A 196 36.59 12.91 -37.07
CA GLN A 196 36.88 12.03 -38.23
C GLN A 196 36.27 10.64 -37.98
N ARG A 197 35.00 10.46 -38.39
CA ARG A 197 34.44 9.26 -39.07
C ARG A 197 32.92 9.40 -39.13
N LYS A 198 32.37 9.50 -40.35
CA LYS A 198 30.92 9.36 -40.61
C LYS A 198 30.59 7.87 -40.70
N PRO A 199 29.58 7.36 -39.99
CA PRO A 199 28.94 6.10 -40.34
C PRO A 199 27.82 6.36 -41.35
N SER A 200 27.74 5.46 -42.34
CA SER A 200 26.67 5.37 -43.33
C SER A 200 25.39 4.87 -42.67
N ILE A 201 24.28 5.54 -42.97
CA ILE A 201 22.93 5.23 -42.47
C ILE A 201 22.37 4.03 -43.25
N ARG A 202 21.82 3.04 -42.55
CA ARG A 202 20.66 2.29 -43.05
C ARG A 202 19.75 1.90 -41.89
N THR A 203 18.51 2.36 -42.00
CA THR A 203 17.41 2.22 -41.05
C THR A 203 16.59 0.98 -41.39
N GLU A 204 16.20 0.21 -40.38
CA GLU A 204 14.85 -0.36 -40.22
C GLU A 204 14.74 -1.04 -38.85
N CYS A 205 13.75 -0.63 -38.05
CA CYS A 205 13.40 -1.23 -36.75
C CYS A 205 11.99 -1.82 -36.85
N SER A 206 11.78 -3.02 -36.30
CA SER A 206 10.46 -3.44 -35.84
C SER A 206 10.54 -4.65 -34.91
N GLY A 207 9.67 -4.69 -33.90
CA GLY A 207 9.18 -5.94 -33.34
C GLY A 207 9.55 -6.25 -31.89
N SER A 208 8.51 -6.53 -31.10
CA SER A 208 8.45 -6.71 -29.64
C SER A 208 9.09 -7.98 -29.06
N VAL A 209 9.42 -7.86 -27.77
CA VAL A 209 10.05 -8.85 -26.87
C VAL A 209 9.18 -10.06 -26.59
N GLU A 210 9.71 -11.26 -26.82
CA GLU A 210 9.39 -12.48 -26.07
C GLU A 210 10.66 -13.14 -25.54
N CYS A 211 10.59 -13.62 -24.30
CA CYS A 211 11.75 -14.05 -23.50
C CYS A 211 12.10 -15.52 -23.80
N GLY A 212 12.71 -15.74 -24.97
CA GLY A 212 13.48 -16.92 -25.31
C GLY A 212 14.73 -16.44 -26.03
N LEU A 213 15.92 -16.97 -25.68
CA LEU A 213 17.06 -16.79 -26.57
C LEU A 213 16.80 -17.65 -27.81
N ASP A 214 16.08 -17.10 -28.78
CA ASP A 214 16.21 -17.62 -30.12
C ASP A 214 17.62 -17.23 -30.56
N TYR A 215 18.49 -18.23 -30.75
CA TYR A 215 19.88 -18.01 -31.13
C TYR A 215 19.91 -17.46 -32.55
N ASN A 216 19.61 -16.18 -32.68
CA ASN A 216 19.43 -15.52 -33.96
C ASN A 216 20.74 -15.67 -34.73
N ALA A 217 20.71 -16.55 -35.74
CA ALA A 217 21.91 -16.99 -36.45
C ALA A 217 22.67 -15.82 -37.09
N GLU A 218 21.98 -14.70 -37.30
CA GLU A 218 22.52 -13.45 -37.80
C GLU A 218 23.60 -12.84 -36.90
N TRP A 219 23.45 -12.92 -35.57
CA TRP A 219 24.37 -12.30 -34.61
C TRP A 219 25.43 -13.27 -34.09
N GLU A 220 25.36 -14.55 -34.49
CA GLU A 220 26.26 -15.57 -33.97
C GLU A 220 27.63 -15.50 -34.65
N ILE A 221 28.68 -15.29 -33.86
CA ILE A 221 30.06 -15.23 -34.33
C ILE A 221 30.74 -16.59 -34.09
N PRO A 222 31.27 -17.24 -35.14
CA PRO A 222 32.12 -18.42 -34.99
C PRO A 222 33.33 -18.11 -34.09
N LYS A 223 33.60 -18.97 -33.12
CA LYS A 223 34.66 -18.73 -32.11
C LYS A 223 36.04 -18.61 -32.75
N GLU A 224 36.28 -19.34 -33.83
CA GLU A 224 37.49 -19.33 -34.65
C GLU A 224 37.79 -17.96 -35.27
N ASN A 225 36.76 -17.14 -35.52
CA ASN A 225 36.91 -15.81 -36.09
C ASN A 225 37.16 -14.75 -35.02
N LEU A 226 37.10 -15.10 -33.72
CA LEU A 226 37.23 -14.17 -32.61
C LEU A 226 38.45 -14.50 -31.75
N LEU A 227 39.49 -13.67 -31.87
CA LEU A 227 40.68 -13.74 -31.03
C LEU A 227 40.54 -12.81 -29.82
N LEU A 228 40.88 -13.31 -28.62
CA LEU A 228 40.86 -12.54 -27.39
C LEU A 228 42.27 -12.02 -27.07
N GLY A 229 42.39 -10.72 -26.86
CA GLY A 229 43.61 -10.00 -26.49
C GLY A 229 43.66 -9.65 -25.00
N GLU A 230 44.24 -8.49 -24.69
CA GLU A 230 44.41 -7.98 -23.32
C GLU A 230 43.10 -7.63 -22.61
N VAL A 231 43.13 -7.52 -21.28
CA VAL A 231 41.98 -7.08 -20.47
C VAL A 231 41.87 -5.56 -20.54
N LEU A 232 40.71 -5.05 -20.95
CA LEU A 232 40.41 -3.61 -20.99
C LEU A 232 39.81 -3.12 -19.67
N GLY A 233 39.06 -4.00 -18.99
CA GLY A 233 38.45 -3.68 -17.71
C GLY A 233 37.85 -4.89 -17.04
N GLU A 234 37.82 -4.87 -15.71
CA GLU A 234 37.22 -5.90 -14.88
C GLU A 234 36.42 -5.25 -13.74
N GLY A 235 35.23 -5.76 -13.45
CA GLY A 235 34.41 -5.26 -12.35
C GLY A 235 33.16 -6.08 -12.11
N ALA A 236 32.16 -5.45 -11.48
CA ALA A 236 30.86 -6.07 -11.18
C ALA A 236 30.10 -6.57 -12.42
N PHE A 237 30.48 -6.08 -13.61
CA PHE A 237 29.89 -6.44 -14.89
C PHE A 237 30.62 -7.58 -15.61
N GLY A 238 31.54 -8.26 -14.92
CA GLY A 238 32.41 -9.28 -15.50
C GLY A 238 33.72 -8.71 -16.04
N ILE A 239 34.23 -9.32 -17.11
CA ILE A 239 35.52 -9.01 -17.72
C ILE A 239 35.31 -8.54 -19.15
N VAL A 240 35.92 -7.41 -19.51
CA VAL A 240 35.98 -6.90 -20.88
C VAL A 240 37.40 -7.04 -21.39
N ARG A 241 37.57 -7.69 -22.54
CA ARG A 241 38.86 -7.84 -23.22
C ARG A 241 38.85 -7.14 -24.56
N LYS A 242 40.02 -6.69 -25.01
CA LYS A 242 40.23 -6.36 -26.41
C LYS A 242 40.14 -7.66 -27.19
N GLY A 243 39.59 -7.63 -28.39
CA GLY A 243 39.57 -8.76 -29.30
C GLY A 243 39.84 -8.32 -30.73
N ALA A 244 40.10 -9.29 -31.58
CA ALA A 244 40.16 -9.11 -33.03
C ALA A 244 39.14 -10.06 -33.66
N LEU A 245 38.27 -9.51 -34.50
CA LEU A 245 37.24 -10.24 -35.24
C LEU A 245 37.61 -10.30 -36.71
N GLN A 246 37.61 -11.50 -37.28
CA GLN A 246 37.84 -11.71 -38.71
C GLN A 246 36.53 -11.57 -39.50
N GLU A 247 36.47 -10.57 -40.39
CA GLU A 247 35.38 -10.34 -41.34
C GLU A 247 35.98 -10.15 -42.75
N ASN A 248 35.52 -10.94 -43.73
CA ASN A 248 35.92 -10.81 -45.15
C ASN A 248 37.45 -10.69 -45.35
N ASP A 249 38.21 -11.60 -44.74
CA ASP A 249 39.69 -11.64 -44.75
C ASP A 249 40.40 -10.43 -44.10
N THR A 250 39.67 -9.57 -43.38
CA THR A 250 40.21 -8.45 -42.61
C THR A 250 39.95 -8.61 -41.12
N TRP A 251 40.86 -8.09 -40.29
CA TRP A 251 40.72 -8.10 -38.84
C TRP A 251 40.25 -6.73 -38.34
N ARG A 252 39.19 -6.74 -37.53
CA ARG A 252 38.65 -5.56 -36.84
C ARG A 252 38.89 -5.67 -35.34
N ASP A 253 39.39 -4.60 -34.72
CA ASP A 253 39.45 -4.48 -33.27
C ASP A 253 38.03 -4.38 -32.67
N VAL A 254 37.75 -5.23 -31.67
CA VAL A 254 36.47 -5.32 -30.98
C VAL A 254 36.65 -5.33 -29.46
N ALA A 255 35.60 -5.03 -28.72
CA ALA A 255 35.54 -5.24 -27.27
C ALA A 255 34.67 -6.46 -26.99
N VAL A 256 35.20 -7.39 -26.18
CA VAL A 256 34.55 -8.66 -25.87
C VAL A 256 34.25 -8.72 -24.38
N LYS A 257 32.97 -8.63 -24.04
CA LYS A 257 32.49 -8.78 -22.67
C LYS A 257 32.16 -10.23 -22.38
N MET A 258 32.57 -10.69 -21.20
CA MET A 258 32.43 -12.07 -20.75
C MET A 258 32.17 -12.10 -19.24
N LEU A 259 31.51 -13.15 -18.77
CA LEU A 259 31.43 -13.45 -17.34
C LEU A 259 32.77 -13.98 -16.82
N ARG A 260 32.95 -13.89 -15.51
CA ARG A 260 34.07 -14.51 -14.79
C ARG A 260 33.98 -16.04 -14.85
N ASP A 261 35.01 -16.72 -14.38
CA ASP A 261 34.96 -18.17 -14.17
C ASP A 261 33.81 -18.51 -13.21
N GLU A 262 33.08 -19.58 -13.52
CA GLU A 262 32.00 -20.13 -12.67
C GLU A 262 30.90 -19.12 -12.28
N PRO A 263 30.19 -18.50 -13.26
CA PRO A 263 29.12 -17.56 -12.94
C PRO A 263 27.91 -18.27 -12.33
N SER A 264 27.22 -17.57 -11.43
CA SER A 264 25.93 -17.99 -10.91
C SER A 264 24.86 -18.03 -12.01
N THR A 265 23.78 -18.77 -11.76
CA THR A 265 22.64 -18.86 -12.69
C THR A 265 21.99 -17.50 -12.94
N GLU A 266 21.96 -16.64 -11.92
CA GLU A 266 21.42 -15.28 -12.01
C GLU A 266 22.33 -14.36 -12.84
N GLU A 267 23.65 -14.40 -12.63
CA GLU A 267 24.60 -13.64 -13.46
C GLU A 267 24.52 -14.05 -14.93
N LEU A 268 24.39 -15.37 -15.19
CA LEU A 268 24.19 -15.89 -16.54
C LEU A 268 22.89 -15.34 -17.14
N ARG A 269 21.79 -15.34 -16.38
CA ARG A 269 20.49 -14.82 -16.83
C ARG A 269 20.56 -13.32 -17.14
N GLN A 270 21.19 -12.54 -16.27
CA GLN A 270 21.37 -11.10 -16.47
C GLN A 270 22.24 -10.79 -17.69
N PHE A 271 23.31 -11.57 -17.90
CA PHE A 271 24.17 -11.39 -19.06
C PHE A 271 23.46 -11.73 -20.38
N LYS A 272 22.62 -12.77 -20.38
CA LYS A 272 21.74 -13.06 -21.53
C LYS A 272 20.76 -11.93 -21.82
N GLN A 273 20.18 -11.35 -20.77
CA GLN A 273 19.31 -10.19 -20.91
C GLN A 273 20.05 -8.98 -21.50
N GLU A 274 21.30 -8.75 -21.09
CA GLU A 274 22.13 -7.69 -21.65
C GLU A 274 22.37 -7.87 -23.15
N ILE A 275 22.68 -9.10 -23.59
CA ILE A 275 22.82 -9.43 -25.02
C ILE A 275 21.54 -9.10 -25.78
N ASN A 276 20.38 -9.52 -25.26
CA ASN A 276 19.08 -9.27 -25.90
C ASN A 276 18.77 -7.77 -26.02
N VAL A 277 19.06 -7.00 -24.98
CA VAL A 277 18.87 -5.54 -25.02
C VAL A 277 19.72 -4.94 -26.12
N MET A 278 21.00 -5.30 -26.20
CA MET A 278 21.90 -4.80 -27.24
C MET A 278 21.44 -5.17 -28.65
N GLN A 279 20.92 -6.40 -28.85
CA GLN A 279 20.33 -6.82 -30.13
C GLN A 279 19.13 -5.94 -30.52
N SER A 280 18.30 -5.53 -29.56
CA SER A 280 17.10 -4.73 -29.82
C SER A 280 17.37 -3.25 -30.13
N VAL A 281 18.54 -2.71 -29.73
CA VAL A 281 18.87 -1.28 -29.90
C VAL A 281 19.22 -0.95 -31.35
N GLY A 282 19.83 -1.87 -32.08
CA GLY A 282 20.38 -1.62 -33.42
C GLY A 282 21.61 -0.70 -33.41
N GLN A 283 21.95 -0.14 -34.57
CA GLN A 283 23.13 0.73 -34.73
C GLN A 283 22.76 2.21 -34.53
N HIS A 284 23.54 2.92 -33.71
CA HIS A 284 23.33 4.35 -33.48
C HIS A 284 24.67 5.09 -33.27
N PRO A 285 24.88 6.30 -33.84
CA PRO A 285 26.18 7.00 -33.82
C PRO A 285 26.69 7.42 -32.43
N HIS A 286 25.85 7.36 -31.41
CA HIS A 286 26.18 7.75 -30.03
C HIS A 286 25.96 6.64 -29.00
N ILE A 287 25.73 5.40 -29.46
CA ILE A 287 25.63 4.21 -28.62
C ILE A 287 26.64 3.21 -29.15
N VAL A 288 27.39 2.56 -28.26
CA VAL A 288 28.32 1.49 -28.65
C VAL A 288 27.51 0.38 -29.29
N SER A 289 27.77 0.06 -30.55
CA SER A 289 26.93 -0.87 -31.29
C SER A 289 27.30 -2.32 -31.02
N LEU A 290 26.29 -3.19 -31.01
CA LEU A 290 26.49 -4.62 -31.06
C LEU A 290 27.13 -5.00 -32.41
N ILE A 291 28.16 -5.85 -32.36
CA ILE A 291 28.72 -6.50 -33.56
C ILE A 291 28.21 -7.93 -33.65
N GLY A 292 28.14 -8.64 -32.51
CA GLY A 292 27.55 -9.96 -32.43
C GLY A 292 27.79 -10.62 -31.08
N CYS A 293 27.53 -11.91 -31.00
CA CYS A 293 27.68 -12.71 -29.79
C CYS A 293 28.19 -14.11 -30.11
N CYS A 294 28.92 -14.72 -29.19
CA CYS A 294 29.18 -16.15 -29.21
C CYS A 294 28.30 -16.79 -28.16
N THR A 295 27.29 -17.53 -28.59
CA THR A 295 26.32 -18.19 -27.70
C THR A 295 26.34 -19.70 -27.83
N ARG A 296 26.87 -20.21 -28.95
CA ARG A 296 26.98 -21.65 -29.23
C ARG A 296 28.29 -22.22 -28.70
N SER A 297 28.20 -23.39 -28.06
CA SER A 297 29.33 -24.27 -27.76
C SER A 297 30.51 -23.61 -27.02
N GLY A 298 30.24 -22.94 -25.90
CA GLY A 298 31.29 -22.41 -25.04
C GLY A 298 30.78 -21.37 -24.02
N ARG A 299 31.71 -20.55 -23.53
CA ARG A 299 31.37 -19.40 -22.67
C ARG A 299 30.72 -18.31 -23.50
N LEU A 300 29.63 -17.73 -22.99
CA LEU A 300 28.94 -16.62 -23.61
C LEU A 300 29.88 -15.41 -23.78
N ARG A 301 29.85 -14.81 -24.96
CA ARG A 301 30.59 -13.57 -25.26
C ARG A 301 29.68 -12.57 -25.94
N LEU A 302 29.72 -11.33 -25.47
CA LEU A 302 29.09 -10.18 -26.12
C LEU A 302 30.19 -9.39 -26.83
N VAL A 303 30.07 -9.21 -28.14
CA VAL A 303 31.07 -8.55 -28.99
C VAL A 303 30.50 -7.21 -29.46
N VAL A 304 31.17 -6.12 -29.10
CA VAL A 304 30.74 -4.75 -29.40
C VAL A 304 31.88 -3.94 -29.99
N GLU A 305 31.55 -2.76 -30.51
CA GLU A 305 32.54 -1.82 -31.03
C GLU A 305 33.61 -1.46 -29.99
N TYR A 306 34.89 -1.45 -30.42
CA TYR A 306 36.00 -1.04 -29.57
C TYR A 306 36.16 0.48 -29.55
N CYS A 307 36.12 1.06 -28.35
CA CYS A 307 36.40 2.48 -28.12
C CYS A 307 37.85 2.69 -27.67
N ALA A 308 38.71 3.14 -28.59
CA ALA A 308 40.16 3.25 -28.36
C ALA A 308 40.56 4.22 -27.24
N GLU A 309 39.78 5.27 -26.99
CA GLU A 309 40.04 6.26 -25.93
C GLU A 309 39.52 5.83 -24.54
N GLY A 310 38.91 4.65 -24.44
CA GLY A 310 38.41 4.10 -23.18
C GLY A 310 37.16 4.81 -22.65
N ASP A 311 36.98 4.79 -21.33
CA ASP A 311 35.85 5.44 -20.69
C ASP A 311 36.00 6.97 -20.60
N LEU A 312 34.86 7.66 -20.59
CA LEU A 312 34.80 9.11 -20.61
C LEU A 312 35.53 9.77 -19.43
N LEU A 313 35.50 9.18 -18.23
CA LEU A 313 36.11 9.77 -17.05
C LEU A 313 37.64 9.79 -17.19
N ASN A 314 38.22 8.67 -17.58
CA ASN A 314 39.67 8.56 -17.81
C ASN A 314 40.11 9.40 -19.00
N PHE A 315 39.32 9.44 -20.08
CA PHE A 315 39.57 10.33 -21.21
C PHE A 315 39.62 11.81 -20.77
N LEU A 316 38.62 12.27 -20.01
CA LEU A 316 38.57 13.65 -19.53
C LEU A 316 39.73 13.98 -18.58
N ARG A 317 40.13 13.05 -17.70
CA ARG A 317 41.28 13.22 -16.81
C ARG A 317 42.59 13.33 -17.58
N LYS A 318 42.82 12.44 -18.55
CA LYS A 318 43.99 12.47 -19.44
C LYS A 318 44.03 13.82 -20.18
N ARG A 319 42.92 14.20 -20.79
CA ARG A 319 42.81 15.46 -21.52
C ARG A 319 43.04 16.67 -20.63
N TRP A 320 42.50 16.66 -19.41
CA TRP A 320 42.75 17.72 -18.43
C TRP A 320 44.23 17.81 -18.07
N ASN A 321 44.89 16.69 -17.80
CA ASN A 321 46.32 16.67 -17.49
C ASN A 321 47.16 17.19 -18.65
N ASP A 322 46.83 16.82 -19.89
CA ASP A 322 47.50 17.35 -21.09
C ASP A 322 47.34 18.88 -21.17
N LEU A 323 46.14 19.39 -20.88
CA LEU A 323 45.82 20.82 -20.87
C LEU A 323 46.52 21.59 -19.73
N VAL A 324 46.75 20.95 -18.59
CA VAL A 324 47.42 21.57 -17.43
C VAL A 324 48.94 21.52 -17.56
N THR A 325 49.47 20.48 -18.20
CA THR A 325 50.91 20.24 -18.32
C THR A 325 51.50 20.90 -19.57
N SER A 326 50.67 21.47 -20.48
CA SER A 326 51.19 22.11 -21.69
C SER A 326 52.04 23.35 -21.33
N PRO A 327 53.27 23.46 -21.89
CA PRO A 327 54.20 24.55 -21.56
C PRO A 327 53.65 25.94 -21.94
N GLU A 328 52.76 26.03 -22.93
CA GLU A 328 52.09 27.28 -23.35
C GLU A 328 51.27 27.94 -22.23
N ARG A 329 50.83 27.18 -21.21
CA ARG A 329 50.08 27.72 -20.07
C ARG A 329 50.96 28.20 -18.91
N ARG A 330 52.25 27.86 -18.88
CA ARG A 330 53.18 28.45 -17.88
C ARG A 330 53.32 29.96 -18.10
N GLU A 331 53.37 30.42 -19.34
CA GLU A 331 53.32 31.85 -19.68
C GLU A 331 51.96 32.49 -19.29
N ALA A 332 50.85 31.85 -19.66
CA ALA A 332 49.50 32.38 -19.42
C ALA A 332 49.13 32.44 -17.93
N ASN A 333 49.55 31.45 -17.13
CA ASN A 333 49.32 31.45 -15.67
C ASN A 333 50.20 32.48 -14.95
N LYS A 334 51.39 32.81 -15.48
CA LYS A 334 52.26 33.89 -14.98
C LYS A 334 51.64 35.28 -15.21
N ILE A 335 50.83 35.41 -16.26
CA ILE A 335 50.05 36.63 -16.57
C ILE A 335 48.76 36.67 -15.75
N SER A 336 48.07 35.53 -15.59
CA SER A 336 46.81 35.43 -14.83
C SER A 336 47.00 35.64 -13.32
N SER A 337 48.14 35.24 -12.74
CA SER A 337 48.47 35.52 -11.33
C SER A 337 48.66 37.01 -11.01
N ARG A 338 48.77 37.89 -12.02
CA ARG A 338 48.78 39.35 -11.84
C ARG A 338 47.38 39.99 -11.93
N LEU A 339 46.39 39.28 -12.46
CA LEU A 339 45.04 39.82 -12.75
C LEU A 339 43.91 39.13 -11.99
N ILE A 340 44.16 38.01 -11.31
CA ILE A 340 43.17 37.33 -10.48
C ILE A 340 43.72 37.20 -9.06
N GLN A 341 43.32 38.13 -8.18
CA GLN A 341 43.46 37.93 -6.74
C GLN A 341 42.58 36.73 -6.35
N PRO A 342 43.09 35.71 -5.65
CA PRO A 342 42.27 34.61 -5.18
C PRO A 342 41.22 35.19 -4.23
N VAL A 343 39.94 35.06 -4.59
CA VAL A 343 38.82 35.40 -3.71
C VAL A 343 38.99 34.57 -2.44
N LYS A 344 39.31 35.24 -1.32
CA LYS A 344 39.36 34.63 0.01
C LYS A 344 37.93 34.27 0.44
N TYR A 345 37.48 33.07 0.07
CA TYR A 345 36.21 32.48 0.51
C TYR A 345 36.02 32.45 2.04
N ALA A 346 37.09 32.63 2.82
CA ALA A 346 37.04 32.68 4.28
C ALA A 346 36.39 33.96 4.85
N GLU A 347 36.39 35.09 4.13
CA GLU A 347 35.81 36.34 4.65
C GLU A 347 34.27 36.37 4.53
N LEU A 348 33.71 35.77 3.47
CA LEU A 348 32.27 35.75 3.23
C LEU A 348 31.48 34.88 4.23
N LEU A 349 32.11 33.86 4.82
CA LEU A 349 31.46 33.00 5.81
C LEU A 349 31.42 33.63 7.22
N SER A 350 32.13 34.74 7.45
CA SER A 350 32.16 35.40 8.76
C SER A 350 31.05 36.42 8.97
N GLN A 351 30.31 36.80 7.92
CA GLN A 351 29.26 37.82 8.00
C GLN A 351 27.84 37.27 8.22
N ASP A 352 27.62 35.96 8.10
CA ASP A 352 26.29 35.33 8.29
C ASP A 352 26.02 34.87 9.74
N SER A 353 26.76 35.36 10.74
CA SER A 353 26.54 35.04 12.17
C SER A 353 26.21 36.24 13.07
N LYS A 354 25.40 37.18 12.58
CA LYS A 354 24.79 38.21 13.43
C LYS A 354 23.29 38.30 13.25
#